data_AF-A0AAW2DD43-F1
#
_entry.id   AF-A0AAW2DD43-F1
#
_cell.length_a   1.000
_cell.length_b   1.000
_cell.length_c   1.000
_cell.angle_alpha   90.00
_cell.angle_beta   90.00
_cell.angle_gamma   90.00
#
_symmetry.space_group_name_H-M   'P 1'
#
loop_
_entity.id
_entity.type
_entity.pdbx_description
1 polymer ?
#
loop_
_entity_poly.entity_id
_entity_poly.type
_entity_poly.pdbx_seq_one_letter_code
_entity_poly.pdbx_strand_id
1 'polypeptide(L)'
;MWRVIAQPALDMPELLWKAYIDFEISESEFERTRELYERLLDRTKHLKIWISYAKFEASAMEEDAKGVFEKAINYYRTSAPELKEEKAMLLEEWLNMESSFGELGDISLIQAKLPKKLKKRRQMVSEDGPAGYEEYIDYMFPEETQTTNLKILEAAYKWKKQKISDED
;
A
#
# COMPACT_ATOMS: atom_id res chain seq x y z
N MET A 1 10.06 -41.72 -11.04
CA MET A 1 10.53 -40.32 -10.91
C MET A 1 9.62 -39.46 -11.80
N TRP A 2 8.51 -38.96 -11.26
CA TRP A 2 7.57 -38.13 -12.01
C TRP A 2 8.17 -36.73 -12.11
N ARG A 3 8.49 -36.30 -13.34
CA ARG A 3 8.92 -34.92 -13.58
C ARG A 3 7.71 -34.03 -13.39
N VAL A 4 7.78 -33.17 -12.38
CA VAL A 4 6.91 -32.00 -12.26
C VAL A 4 7.12 -31.18 -13.53
N ILE A 5 6.13 -31.16 -14.41
CA ILE A 5 6.13 -30.31 -15.59
C ILE A 5 5.83 -28.91 -15.07
N ALA A 6 6.87 -28.15 -14.73
CA ALA A 6 6.75 -26.72 -14.54
C ALA A 6 6.36 -26.13 -15.89
N GLN A 7 5.05 -25.93 -16.11
CA GLN A 7 4.58 -25.28 -17.32
C GLN A 7 5.10 -23.83 -17.31
N PRO A 8 5.78 -23.40 -18.39
CA PRO A 8 6.17 -22.00 -18.54
C PRO A 8 4.90 -21.18 -18.46
N ALA A 9 4.93 -20.26 -17.51
CA ALA A 9 3.82 -19.48 -17.04
C ALA A 9 3.26 -18.61 -18.17
N LEU A 10 2.32 -19.14 -18.95
CA LEU A 10 1.60 -18.40 -19.99
C LEU A 10 1.17 -17.06 -19.38
N ASP A 11 1.51 -15.95 -20.03
CA ASP A 11 0.97 -14.66 -19.66
C ASP A 11 -0.51 -14.68 -19.99
N MET A 12 -1.29 -15.07 -18.97
CA MET A 12 -2.73 -15.14 -19.05
C MET A 12 -3.25 -13.70 -18.92
N PRO A 13 -4.17 -13.26 -19.80
CA PRO A 13 -4.82 -11.96 -19.64
C PRO A 13 -5.50 -11.83 -18.27
N GLU A 14 -5.64 -10.61 -17.73
CA GLU A 14 -6.25 -10.36 -16.40
C GLU A 14 -7.62 -11.04 -16.22
N LEU A 15 -8.44 -11.04 -17.28
CA LEU A 15 -9.76 -11.69 -17.28
C LEU A 15 -9.66 -13.21 -17.04
N LEU A 16 -8.61 -13.84 -17.56
CA LEU A 16 -8.40 -15.28 -17.43
C LEU A 16 -7.88 -15.64 -16.04
N TRP A 17 -7.03 -14.80 -15.46
CA TRP A 17 -6.63 -14.93 -14.05
C TRP A 17 -7.81 -14.83 -13.10
N LYS A 18 -8.66 -13.81 -13.29
CA LYS A 18 -9.87 -13.64 -12.48
C LYS A 18 -10.77 -14.87 -12.57
N ALA A 19 -11.07 -15.32 -13.79
CA ALA A 19 -11.92 -16.50 -14.00
C ALA A 19 -11.32 -17.76 -13.36
N TYR A 20 -9.99 -17.91 -13.41
CA TYR A 20 -9.33 -19.06 -12.83
C TYR A 20 -9.33 -19.04 -11.29
N ILE A 21 -9.08 -17.87 -10.69
CA ILE A 21 -9.21 -17.67 -9.24
C ILE A 21 -10.64 -17.93 -8.78
N ASP A 22 -11.64 -17.36 -9.47
CA ASP A 22 -13.05 -17.58 -9.13
C ASP A 22 -13.42 -19.08 -9.19
N PHE A 23 -12.88 -19.81 -10.17
CA PHE A 23 -13.06 -21.26 -10.29
C PHE A 23 -12.44 -22.02 -9.12
N GLU A 24 -11.17 -21.77 -8.78
CA GLU A 24 -10.49 -22.46 -7.67
C GLU A 24 -11.15 -22.15 -6.31
N ILE A 25 -11.65 -20.92 -6.11
CA ILE A 25 -12.46 -20.56 -4.95
C ILE A 25 -13.77 -21.38 -4.91
N SER A 26 -14.44 -21.56 -6.05
CA SER A 26 -15.69 -22.32 -6.11
C SER A 26 -15.51 -23.82 -5.82
N GLU A 27 -14.35 -24.37 -6.17
CA GLU A 27 -13.94 -25.74 -5.84
C GLU A 27 -13.37 -25.86 -4.41
N SER A 28 -13.29 -24.76 -3.65
CA SER A 28 -12.71 -24.69 -2.30
C SER A 28 -11.23 -25.10 -2.22
N GLU A 29 -10.51 -24.96 -3.34
CA GLU A 29 -9.05 -25.20 -3.42
C GLU A 29 -8.30 -23.94 -2.95
N PHE A 30 -8.37 -23.65 -1.65
CA PHE A 30 -7.83 -22.43 -1.06
C PHE A 30 -6.31 -22.30 -1.24
N GLU A 31 -5.58 -23.40 -1.10
CA GLU A 31 -4.11 -23.37 -1.23
C GLU A 31 -3.67 -23.00 -2.65
N ARG A 32 -4.32 -23.57 -3.67
CA ARG A 32 -4.06 -23.20 -5.07
C ARG A 32 -4.41 -21.73 -5.32
N THR A 33 -5.50 -21.26 -4.73
CA THR A 33 -5.92 -19.86 -4.84
C THR A 33 -4.84 -18.92 -4.29
N ARG A 34 -4.21 -19.26 -3.15
CA ARG A 34 -3.08 -18.50 -2.59
C ARG A 34 -1.88 -18.48 -3.52
N GLU A 35 -1.49 -19.64 -4.05
CA GLU A 35 -0.38 -19.74 -5.01
C GLU A 35 -0.63 -18.86 -6.25
N LEU A 36 -1.87 -18.79 -6.73
CA LEU A 36 -2.24 -17.93 -7.85
C LEU A 36 -2.14 -16.45 -7.50
N TYR A 37 -2.61 -16.03 -6.32
CA TYR A 37 -2.47 -14.65 -5.86
C TYR A 37 -1.02 -14.25 -5.68
N GLU A 38 -0.19 -15.08 -5.03
CA GLU A 38 1.24 -14.80 -4.85
C GLU A 38 1.96 -14.69 -6.20
N ARG A 39 1.65 -15.56 -7.17
CA ARG A 39 2.21 -15.50 -8.53
C ARG A 39 1.76 -14.27 -9.30
N LEU A 40 0.50 -13.87 -9.17
CA LEU A 40 -0.02 -12.63 -9.74
C LEU A 40 0.68 -11.41 -9.15
N LEU A 41 0.87 -11.41 -7.83
CA LEU A 41 1.57 -10.34 -7.13
C LEU A 41 3.02 -10.29 -7.56
N ASP A 42 3.69 -11.41 -7.79
CA ASP A 42 5.08 -11.44 -8.29
C ASP A 42 5.22 -10.74 -9.64
N ARG A 43 4.21 -10.87 -10.52
CA ARG A 43 4.17 -10.19 -11.83
C ARG A 43 3.70 -8.75 -11.75
N THR A 44 2.68 -8.51 -10.93
CA THR A 44 1.91 -7.27 -10.92
C THR A 44 1.58 -6.88 -9.49
N LYS A 45 2.09 -5.74 -9.03
CA LYS A 45 1.87 -5.26 -7.65
C LYS A 45 0.67 -4.31 -7.57
N HIS A 46 -0.39 -4.57 -8.34
CA HIS A 46 -1.56 -3.69 -8.43
C HIS A 46 -2.41 -3.76 -7.16
N LEU A 47 -2.90 -2.59 -6.73
CA LEU A 47 -3.73 -2.43 -5.53
C LEU A 47 -4.94 -3.39 -5.51
N LYS A 48 -5.61 -3.54 -6.65
CA LYS A 48 -6.82 -4.39 -6.77
C LYS A 48 -6.54 -5.86 -6.42
N ILE A 49 -5.33 -6.35 -6.74
CA ILE A 49 -4.95 -7.74 -6.48
C ILE A 49 -4.72 -7.93 -4.98
N TRP A 50 -4.02 -7.00 -4.31
CA TRP A 50 -3.86 -7.02 -2.85
C TRP A 50 -5.21 -7.01 -2.12
N ILE A 51 -6.14 -6.15 -2.54
CA ILE A 51 -7.49 -6.08 -1.94
C ILE A 51 -8.27 -7.38 -2.16
N SER A 52 -8.23 -7.91 -3.39
CA SER A 52 -8.92 -9.17 -3.72
C SER A 52 -8.37 -10.34 -2.90
N TYR A 53 -7.04 -10.40 -2.75
CA TYR A 53 -6.38 -11.44 -1.96
C TYR A 53 -6.75 -11.36 -0.47
N ALA A 54 -6.71 -10.16 0.12
CA ALA A 54 -7.11 -9.98 1.52
C ALA A 54 -8.59 -10.34 1.76
N LYS A 55 -9.48 -10.00 0.82
CA LYS A 55 -10.91 -10.39 0.89
C LYS A 55 -11.11 -11.89 0.80
N PHE A 56 -10.36 -12.55 -0.07
CA PHE A 56 -10.35 -14.00 -0.17
C PHE A 56 -9.94 -14.62 1.17
N GLU A 57 -8.82 -14.21 1.76
CA GLU A 57 -8.35 -14.72 3.05
C GLU A 57 -9.37 -14.50 4.17
N ALA A 58 -9.97 -13.30 4.24
CA ALA A 58 -11.00 -13.01 5.22
C ALA A 58 -12.25 -13.91 5.07
N SER A 59 -12.56 -14.37 3.85
CA SER A 59 -13.66 -15.28 3.59
C SER A 59 -13.31 -16.76 3.83
N ALA A 60 -12.03 -17.13 3.75
CA ALA A 60 -11.57 -18.51 3.75
C ALA A 60 -11.56 -19.17 5.16
N MET A 61 -12.05 -18.51 6.21
CA MET A 61 -12.12 -18.94 7.63
C MET A 61 -10.81 -19.44 8.28
N GLU A 62 -9.74 -19.68 7.52
CA GLU A 62 -8.50 -20.31 7.99
C GLU A 62 -7.28 -19.38 8.04
N GLU A 63 -7.19 -18.25 7.32
CA GLU A 63 -5.91 -17.51 7.23
C GLU A 63 -5.94 -15.97 7.09
N ASP A 64 -4.73 -15.42 7.21
CA ASP A 64 -4.30 -14.11 7.72
C ASP A 64 -4.51 -12.93 6.74
N ALA A 65 -5.75 -12.50 6.57
CA ALA A 65 -6.08 -11.28 5.80
C ALA A 65 -5.27 -10.05 6.25
N LYS A 66 -4.96 -9.95 7.55
CA LYS A 66 -4.10 -8.90 8.11
C LYS A 66 -2.68 -8.99 7.58
N GLY A 67 -2.10 -10.19 7.56
CA GLY A 67 -0.79 -10.44 6.97
C GLY A 67 -0.71 -10.02 5.50
N VAL A 68 -1.77 -10.22 4.72
CA VAL A 68 -1.83 -9.72 3.33
C VAL A 68 -1.79 -8.18 3.30
N PHE A 69 -2.59 -7.51 4.12
CA PHE A 69 -2.54 -6.04 4.21
C PHE A 69 -1.20 -5.52 4.70
N GLU A 70 -0.58 -6.16 5.69
CA GLU A 70 0.73 -5.76 6.21
C GLU A 70 1.82 -5.89 5.15
N LYS A 71 1.85 -7.01 4.42
CA LYS A 71 2.75 -7.22 3.27
C LYS A 71 2.56 -6.11 2.22
N ALA A 72 1.32 -5.82 1.86
CA ALA A 72 0.98 -4.81 0.88
C ALA A 72 1.38 -3.39 1.33
N ILE A 73 1.10 -3.02 2.58
CA ILE A 73 1.50 -1.73 3.16
C ILE A 73 3.02 -1.60 3.19
N ASN A 74 3.74 -2.68 3.55
CA ASN A 74 5.20 -2.67 3.54
C ASN A 74 5.76 -2.49 2.12
N TYR A 75 5.16 -3.12 1.12
CA TYR A 75 5.50 -2.91 -0.29
C TYR A 75 5.34 -1.44 -0.69
N TYR A 76 4.18 -0.83 -0.47
CA TYR A 76 3.96 0.58 -0.82
C TYR A 76 4.83 1.55 0.00
N ARG A 77 5.21 1.18 1.22
CA ARG A 77 6.12 1.98 2.05
C ARG A 77 7.57 1.96 1.52
N THR A 78 8.03 0.82 1.01
CA THR A 78 9.45 0.59 0.72
C THR A 78 9.80 0.57 -0.75
N SER A 79 8.95 -0.04 -1.56
CA SER A 79 9.19 -0.33 -2.97
C SER A 79 8.45 0.63 -3.92
N ALA A 80 7.34 1.22 -3.47
CA ALA A 80 6.57 2.19 -4.25
C ALA A 80 6.12 3.42 -3.41
N PRO A 81 7.04 4.15 -2.75
CA PRO A 81 6.72 5.25 -1.84
C PRO A 81 6.03 6.45 -2.51
N GLU A 82 6.11 6.57 -3.83
CA GLU A 82 5.40 7.55 -4.64
C GLU A 82 3.91 7.25 -4.80
N LEU A 83 3.49 5.99 -4.69
CA LEU A 83 2.11 5.52 -4.80
C LEU A 83 1.35 5.69 -3.48
N LYS A 84 1.34 6.92 -2.98
CA LYS A 84 0.75 7.27 -1.68
C LYS A 84 -0.76 7.15 -1.65
N GLU A 85 -1.42 7.42 -2.78
CA GLU A 85 -2.87 7.31 -2.92
C GLU A 85 -3.31 5.85 -2.79
N GLU A 86 -2.61 4.93 -3.44
CA GLU A 86 -2.88 3.50 -3.39
C GLU A 86 -2.67 2.95 -1.98
N LYS A 87 -1.59 3.38 -1.30
CA LYS A 87 -1.37 3.05 0.12
C LYS A 87 -2.50 3.57 1.01
N ALA A 88 -3.01 4.78 0.74
CA ALA A 88 -4.13 5.36 1.47
C ALA A 88 -5.41 4.54 1.28
N MET A 89 -5.75 4.20 0.03
CA MET A 89 -6.90 3.36 -0.31
C MET A 89 -6.80 1.97 0.34
N LEU A 90 -5.60 1.39 0.38
CA LEU A 90 -5.36 0.10 1.03
C LEU A 90 -5.65 0.14 2.54
N LEU A 91 -5.23 1.21 3.23
CA LEU A 91 -5.55 1.41 4.66
C LEU A 91 -7.04 1.68 4.91
N GLU A 92 -7.69 2.44 4.02
CA GLU A 92 -9.15 2.65 4.08
C GLU A 92 -9.88 1.30 3.91
N GLU A 93 -9.46 0.45 2.98
CA GLU A 93 -10.06 -0.87 2.77
C GLU A 93 -9.81 -1.83 3.93
N TRP A 94 -8.60 -1.83 4.51
CA TRP A 94 -8.32 -2.62 5.71
C TRP A 94 -9.21 -2.18 6.87
N LEU A 95 -9.37 -0.87 7.08
CA LEU A 95 -10.27 -0.33 8.10
C LEU A 95 -11.72 -0.80 7.89
N ASN A 96 -12.20 -0.73 6.64
CA ASN A 96 -13.54 -1.19 6.29
C ASN A 96 -13.71 -2.69 6.58
N MET A 97 -12.70 -3.50 6.27
CA MET A 97 -12.72 -4.94 6.53
C MET A 97 -12.80 -5.22 8.04
N GLU A 98 -11.92 -4.64 8.87
CA GLU A 98 -11.97 -4.85 10.32
C GLU A 98 -13.30 -4.41 10.93
N SER A 99 -13.87 -3.31 10.43
CA SER A 99 -15.19 -2.85 10.86
C SER A 99 -16.33 -3.80 10.45
N SER A 100 -16.19 -4.51 9.33
CA SER A 100 -17.22 -5.39 8.78
C SER A 100 -17.22 -6.77 9.44
N PHE A 101 -16.04 -7.27 9.83
CA PHE A 101 -15.87 -8.59 10.46
C PHE A 101 -16.00 -8.57 11.99
N GLY A 102 -16.34 -7.42 12.59
CA GLY A 102 -17.02 -7.28 13.90
C GLY A 102 -16.27 -7.67 15.16
N GLU A 103 -15.30 -8.61 15.13
CA GLU A 103 -14.71 -9.20 16.34
C GLU A 103 -13.20 -9.49 16.27
N LEU A 104 -12.50 -9.19 15.17
CA LEU A 104 -11.13 -9.72 14.98
C LEU A 104 -9.98 -8.72 15.14
N GLY A 105 -10.19 -7.40 15.19
CA GLY A 105 -9.04 -6.46 15.20
C GLY A 105 -9.21 -5.12 15.89
N ASP A 106 -8.08 -4.57 16.29
CA ASP A 106 -7.97 -3.25 16.90
C ASP A 106 -8.02 -2.16 15.82
N ILE A 107 -9.25 -1.75 15.49
CA ILE A 107 -9.59 -0.67 14.54
C ILE A 107 -8.77 0.60 14.84
N SER A 108 -8.46 0.87 16.11
CA SER A 108 -7.74 2.08 16.52
C SER A 108 -6.32 2.12 15.96
N LEU A 109 -5.66 0.97 15.83
CA LEU A 109 -4.30 0.89 15.27
C LEU A 109 -4.27 1.26 13.79
N ILE A 110 -5.31 0.90 13.03
CA ILE A 110 -5.39 1.21 11.60
C ILE A 110 -5.77 2.68 11.41
N GLN A 111 -6.71 3.19 12.21
CA GLN A 111 -7.06 4.61 12.20
C GLN A 111 -5.85 5.50 12.47
N ALA A 112 -4.97 5.09 13.40
CA ALA A 112 -3.73 5.79 13.69
C ALA A 112 -2.72 5.77 12.54
N LYS A 113 -2.86 4.89 11.54
CA LYS A 113 -2.01 4.82 10.34
C LYS A 113 -2.55 5.62 9.16
N LEU A 114 -3.83 6.03 9.17
CA LEU A 114 -4.45 6.71 8.04
C LEU A 114 -3.77 8.05 7.72
N PRO A 115 -3.56 8.36 6.43
CA PRO A 115 -2.94 9.61 6.02
C PRO A 115 -3.91 10.80 6.12
N LYS A 116 -3.34 12.00 6.21
CA LYS A 116 -4.07 13.25 6.02
C LYS A 116 -4.02 13.62 4.52
N LYS A 117 -5.19 13.91 3.95
CA LYS A 117 -5.32 14.46 2.58
C LYS A 117 -4.94 15.94 2.60
N LEU A 118 -3.97 16.33 1.77
CA LEU A 118 -3.47 17.69 1.64
C LEU A 118 -3.69 18.20 0.23
N LYS A 119 -4.23 19.41 0.08
CA LYS A 119 -4.27 20.09 -1.23
C LYS A 119 -2.96 20.83 -1.45
N LYS A 120 -2.22 20.44 -2.48
CA LYS A 120 -0.96 21.08 -2.87
C LYS A 120 -1.09 21.72 -4.24
N ARG A 121 -0.18 22.65 -4.52
CA ARG A 121 -0.10 23.37 -5.79
C ARG A 121 1.27 23.15 -6.40
N ARG A 122 1.34 22.58 -7.61
CA ARG A 122 2.59 22.46 -8.39
C ARG A 122 2.57 23.44 -9.55
N GLN A 123 3.74 23.90 -9.96
CA GLN A 123 3.87 24.73 -11.14
C GLN A 123 3.79 23.83 -12.38
N MET A 124 2.92 24.17 -13.33
CA MET A 124 2.86 23.51 -14.63
C MET A 124 3.94 24.09 -15.53
N VAL A 125 4.71 23.21 -16.16
CA VAL A 125 5.71 23.59 -17.17
C VAL A 125 5.14 23.23 -18.53
N SER A 126 5.01 24.23 -19.41
CA SER A 126 4.75 24.04 -20.84
C SER A 126 6.06 24.21 -21.62
N GLU A 127 6.07 23.87 -22.91
CA GLU A 127 7.22 24.02 -23.80
C GLU A 127 7.79 25.46 -23.82
N ASP A 128 6.94 26.47 -23.59
CA ASP A 128 7.32 27.90 -23.56
C ASP A 128 7.60 28.48 -22.15
N GLY A 129 7.63 27.63 -21.11
CA GLY A 129 7.88 28.05 -19.73
C GLY A 129 6.68 27.85 -18.79
N PRO A 130 6.59 28.58 -17.66
CA PRO A 130 5.56 28.35 -16.65
C PRO A 130 4.15 28.64 -17.17
N ALA A 131 3.34 27.59 -17.31
CA ALA A 131 1.98 27.67 -17.87
C ALA A 131 0.87 27.83 -16.81
N GLY A 132 1.25 27.92 -15.54
CA GLY A 132 0.32 28.15 -14.44
C GLY A 132 0.60 27.23 -13.26
N TYR A 133 -0.43 27.03 -12.44
CA TYR A 133 -0.38 26.16 -11.28
C TYR A 133 -1.49 25.12 -11.37
N GLU A 134 -1.18 23.86 -11.03
CA GLU A 134 -2.15 22.78 -10.92
C GLU A 134 -2.31 22.38 -9.46
N GLU A 135 -3.56 22.28 -9.01
CA GLU A 135 -3.90 21.73 -7.71
C GLU A 135 -3.91 20.20 -7.79
N TYR A 136 -3.25 19.54 -6.85
CA TYR A 136 -3.26 18.09 -6.73
C TYR A 136 -3.42 17.66 -5.26
N ILE A 137 -3.96 16.47 -5.04
CA ILE A 137 -4.07 15.87 -3.72
C ILE A 137 -2.77 15.14 -3.42
N ASP A 138 -2.18 15.46 -2.28
CA ASP A 138 -1.07 14.71 -1.70
C ASP A 138 -1.54 14.04 -0.40
N TYR A 139 -0.86 12.97 -0.03
CA TYR A 139 -1.14 12.20 1.17
C TYR A 139 0.05 12.28 2.10
N MET A 140 -0.24 12.56 3.37
CA MET A 140 0.80 12.73 4.37
C MET A 140 0.53 11.78 5.53
N PHE A 141 1.40 10.78 5.66
CA PHE A 141 1.25 9.70 6.63
C PHE A 141 1.76 10.13 8.01
N PRO A 142 1.19 9.58 9.10
CA PRO A 142 1.64 9.88 10.46
C PRO A 142 3.14 9.67 10.69
N GLU A 143 3.71 8.59 10.15
CA GLU A 143 5.16 8.32 10.20
C GLU A 143 5.99 9.45 9.55
N GLU A 144 5.49 10.05 8.46
CA GLU A 144 6.16 11.15 7.78
C GLU A 144 6.13 12.44 8.62
N THR A 145 5.03 12.74 9.33
CA THR A 145 4.98 13.89 10.26
C THR A 145 6.05 13.83 11.33
N GLN A 146 6.28 12.63 11.87
CA GLN A 146 7.21 12.46 12.96
C GLN A 146 8.63 12.74 12.46
N THR A 147 8.98 12.25 11.27
CA THR A 147 10.30 12.50 10.67
C THR A 147 10.51 13.97 10.29
N THR A 148 9.49 14.67 9.79
CA THR A 148 9.63 16.10 9.44
C THR A 148 9.79 16.97 10.68
N ASN A 149 9.01 16.73 11.73
CA ASN A 149 9.13 17.43 13.01
C ASN A 149 10.53 17.26 13.62
N LEU A 150 11.08 16.04 13.60
CA LEU A 150 12.44 15.77 14.10
C LEU A 150 13.52 16.54 13.33
N LYS A 151 13.43 16.61 11.99
CA LYS A 151 14.38 17.37 11.16
C LYS A 151 14.34 18.87 11.46
N ILE A 152 13.15 19.43 11.69
CA ILE A 152 12.98 20.84 12.05
C ILE A 152 13.63 21.13 13.41
N LEU A 153 13.42 20.24 14.40
CA LEU A 153 14.04 20.37 15.73
C LEU A 153 15.56 20.28 15.67
N GLU A 154 16.12 19.37 14.87
CA GLU A 154 17.57 19.24 14.68
C GLU A 154 18.17 20.51 14.05
N ALA A 155 17.51 21.06 13.02
CA ALA A 155 17.94 22.30 12.37
C ALA A 155 17.89 23.49 13.35
N ALA A 156 16.83 23.60 14.16
CA ALA A 156 16.72 24.64 15.18
C ALA A 156 17.82 24.54 16.24
N TYR A 157 18.18 23.33 16.67
CA TYR A 157 19.29 23.10 17.59
C TYR A 157 20.63 23.51 17.00
N LYS A 158 20.91 23.15 15.74
CA LYS A 158 22.13 23.57 15.01
C LYS A 158 22.23 25.08 14.89
N TRP A 159 21.14 25.76 14.53
CA TRP A 159 21.10 27.22 14.43
C TRP A 159 21.38 27.90 15.77
N LYS A 160 20.79 27.40 16.87
CA LYS A 160 21.06 27.91 18.21
C LYS A 160 22.53 27.73 18.59
N LYS A 161 23.13 26.58 18.26
CA LYS A 161 24.56 26.31 18.54
C LYS A 161 25.48 27.26 17.76
N GLN A 162 25.16 27.58 16.52
CA GLN A 162 25.90 28.55 15.69
C GLN A 162 25.87 29.96 16.28
N LYS A 163 24.70 30.42 16.75
CA LYS A 163 24.60 31.73 17.40
C LYS A 163 25.44 31.85 18.66
N ILE A 164 25.49 30.79 19.47
CA ILE A 164 26.28 30.78 20.70
C ILE A 164 27.77 30.75 20.39
N SER A 165 28.21 30.09 19.30
CA SER A 165 29.62 30.09 18.90
C SER A 165 30.10 31.38 18.23
N ASP A 166 29.18 32.19 17.69
CA ASP A 166 29.51 33.48 17.07
C ASP A 166 29.55 34.64 18.09
N GLU A 167 29.10 34.41 19.33
CA GLU A 167 29.10 35.38 20.44
C GLU A 167 30.31 35.25 21.39
N ASP A 168 31.18 34.24 21.19
CA ASP A 168 32.46 34.00 21.90
C ASP A 168 33.68 34.38 21.02
#